data_AF-A0A2E6K655-F1
#
_entry.id   AF-A0A2E6K655-F1
#
_cell.length_a   1.000
_cell.length_b   1.000
_cell.length_c   1.000
_cell.angle_alpha   90.00
_cell.angle_beta   90.00
_cell.angle_gamma   90.00
#
_symmetry.space_group_name_H-M   'P 1'
#
loop_
_entity.id
_entity.type
_entity.pdbx_description
1 polymer ?
#
loop_
_entity_poly.entity_id
_entity_poly.type
_entity_poly.pdbx_seq_one_letter_code
_entity_poly.pdbx_strand_id
1 'polypeptide(L)'
;MKFKNATLVASAFAFAALAGCAESEQEAQEDLVEQQYESQEDTLEEQADLAEAQGNEAQEEALDAEADAMGEAGDQAEDAVDAAN
;
A
#
# COMPACT_ATOMS: atom_id res chain seq x y z
N MET A 1 -23.95 0.68 -43.81
CA MET A 1 -22.63 0.03 -43.70
C MET A 1 -21.87 0.72 -42.58
N LYS A 2 -21.66 0.04 -41.45
CA LYS A 2 -20.31 -0.31 -40.95
C LYS A 2 -19.37 0.91 -40.85
N PHE A 3 -19.46 1.67 -39.75
CA PHE A 3 -18.35 2.50 -39.29
C PHE A 3 -17.25 1.57 -38.78
N LYS A 4 -16.49 1.04 -39.73
CA LYS A 4 -15.29 0.25 -39.50
C LYS A 4 -14.14 1.21 -39.25
N ASN A 5 -13.45 0.96 -38.15
CA ASN A 5 -12.00 1.12 -38.03
C ASN A 5 -11.48 2.55 -38.19
N ALA A 6 -11.61 3.34 -37.14
CA ALA A 6 -10.73 4.46 -36.90
C ALA A 6 -10.02 4.26 -35.56
N THR A 7 -8.72 3.95 -35.67
CA THR A 7 -7.67 4.52 -34.82
C THR A 7 -7.61 3.96 -33.39
N LEU A 8 -6.95 2.83 -33.16
CA LEU A 8 -5.49 2.69 -33.07
C LEU A 8 -4.90 3.63 -32.00
N VAL A 9 -4.76 3.06 -30.79
CA VAL A 9 -3.70 3.31 -29.80
C VAL A 9 -3.45 4.79 -29.47
N ALA A 10 -4.19 5.30 -28.48
CA ALA A 10 -3.89 6.60 -27.86
C ALA A 10 -3.80 6.51 -26.32
N SER A 11 -3.39 5.37 -25.77
CA SER A 11 -3.17 5.21 -24.32
C SER A 11 -1.69 5.10 -23.94
N ALA A 12 -0.75 5.26 -24.89
CA ALA A 12 0.68 5.37 -24.58
C ALA A 12 1.06 6.74 -23.96
N PHE A 13 0.16 7.72 -23.96
CA PHE A 13 0.39 9.04 -23.36
C PHE A 13 -0.01 9.14 -21.88
N ALA A 14 -0.62 8.10 -21.29
CA ALA A 14 -0.95 8.12 -19.87
C ALA A 14 0.29 8.10 -18.97
N PHE A 15 1.41 7.52 -19.43
CA PHE A 15 2.68 7.53 -18.68
C PHE A 15 3.41 8.87 -18.72
N ALA A 16 3.15 9.73 -19.72
CA ALA A 16 3.81 11.04 -19.82
C ALA A 16 3.16 12.11 -18.92
N ALA A 17 1.90 11.91 -18.51
CA ALA A 17 1.24 12.74 -17.51
C ALA A 17 1.64 12.37 -16.07
N LEU A 18 2.24 11.18 -15.87
CA LEU A 18 2.80 10.76 -14.58
C LEU A 18 4.15 11.42 -14.26
N ALA A 19 4.78 12.08 -15.25
CA ALA A 19 5.98 12.89 -15.03
C ALA A 19 5.68 14.33 -14.51
N GLY A 20 4.41 14.60 -14.18
CA GLY A 20 3.93 15.89 -13.66
C GLY A 20 3.94 16.03 -12.13
N CYS A 21 4.18 14.94 -11.40
CA CYS A 21 4.44 14.97 -9.96
C CYS A 21 5.89 14.54 -9.77
N ALA A 22 6.78 15.50 -9.57
CA ALA A 22 8.19 15.23 -9.29
C ALA A 22 8.32 14.84 -7.82
N GLU A 23 7.79 13.67 -7.48
CA GLU A 23 8.14 12.94 -6.27
C GLU A 23 9.56 12.38 -6.48
N SER A 24 10.39 12.40 -5.45
CA SER A 24 11.77 11.93 -5.59
C SER A 24 11.83 10.40 -5.71
N GLU A 25 12.88 9.83 -6.31
CA GLU A 25 13.07 8.37 -6.32
C GLU A 25 13.18 7.78 -4.90
N GLN A 26 13.50 8.61 -3.92
CA GLN A 26 13.53 8.27 -2.50
C GLN A 26 12.11 8.18 -1.92
N GLU A 27 11.31 9.23 -2.09
CA GLU A 27 9.91 9.29 -1.64
C GLU A 27 9.08 8.16 -2.27
N ALA A 28 9.31 7.84 -3.56
CA ALA A 28 8.66 6.68 -4.20
C ALA A 28 9.07 5.31 -3.61
N GLN A 29 10.23 5.21 -2.94
CA GLN A 29 10.66 3.99 -2.25
C GLN A 29 10.11 3.94 -0.82
N GLU A 30 10.08 5.08 -0.12
CA GLU A 30 9.42 5.23 1.18
C GLU A 30 7.93 4.84 1.04
N ASP A 31 7.21 5.45 0.10
CA ASP A 31 5.81 5.15 -0.21
C ASP A 31 5.57 3.66 -0.55
N LEU A 32 6.49 3.03 -1.28
CA LEU A 32 6.34 1.62 -1.64
C LEU A 32 6.49 0.71 -0.42
N VAL A 33 7.40 1.05 0.49
CA VAL A 33 7.63 0.30 1.73
C VAL A 33 6.47 0.52 2.68
N GLU A 34 6.09 1.77 2.95
CA GLU A 34 4.95 2.13 3.79
C GLU A 34 3.70 1.38 3.33
N GLN A 35 3.35 1.48 2.05
CA GLN A 35 2.17 0.83 1.49
C GLN A 35 2.22 -0.71 1.58
N GLN A 36 3.40 -1.34 1.56
CA GLN A 36 3.54 -2.78 1.74
C GLN A 36 3.25 -3.23 3.18
N TYR A 37 3.68 -2.46 4.16
CA TYR A 37 3.48 -2.79 5.57
C TYR A 37 2.08 -2.40 6.03
N GLU A 38 1.62 -1.19 5.70
CA GLU A 38 0.25 -0.73 5.98
C GLU A 38 -0.80 -1.68 5.40
N SER A 39 -0.64 -2.14 4.16
CA SER A 39 -1.62 -3.08 3.57
C SER A 39 -1.70 -4.43 4.28
N GLN A 40 -0.63 -4.84 4.96
CA GLN A 40 -0.63 -6.05 5.78
C GLN A 40 -1.20 -5.78 7.17
N GLU A 41 -0.89 -4.62 7.78
CA GLU A 41 -1.48 -4.11 9.01
C GLU A 41 -3.01 -4.02 8.88
N ASP A 42 -3.52 -3.33 7.85
CA ASP A 42 -4.94 -3.23 7.52
C ASP A 42 -5.64 -4.59 7.47
N THR A 43 -4.96 -5.59 6.90
CA THR A 43 -5.50 -6.95 6.77
C THR A 43 -5.57 -7.66 8.13
N LEU A 44 -4.64 -7.37 9.04
CA LEU A 44 -4.63 -7.91 10.40
C LEU A 44 -5.68 -7.22 11.27
N GLU A 45 -5.80 -5.89 11.18
CA GLU A 45 -6.83 -5.12 11.86
C GLU A 45 -8.25 -5.54 11.43
N GLU A 46 -8.51 -5.72 10.13
CA GLU A 46 -9.82 -6.17 9.66
C GLU A 46 -10.15 -7.60 10.17
N GLN A 47 -9.14 -8.44 10.38
CA GLN A 47 -9.32 -9.74 11.02
C GLN A 47 -9.56 -9.62 12.53
N ALA A 48 -8.92 -8.68 13.21
CA ALA A 48 -9.14 -8.38 14.63
C ALA A 48 -10.57 -7.88 14.85
N ASP A 49 -11.03 -6.92 14.04
CA ASP A 49 -12.42 -6.44 14.00
C ASP A 49 -13.42 -7.58 13.81
N LEU A 50 -13.12 -8.52 12.90
CA LEU A 50 -13.96 -9.68 12.69
C LEU A 50 -13.99 -10.60 13.92
N ALA A 51 -12.86 -10.78 14.61
CA ALA A 51 -12.77 -11.56 15.84
C ALA A 51 -13.53 -10.89 17.00
N GLU A 52 -13.42 -9.57 17.15
CA GLU A 52 -14.20 -8.76 18.11
C GLU A 52 -15.70 -8.92 17.85
N ALA A 53 -16.13 -8.77 16.59
CA ALA A 53 -17.52 -8.94 16.18
C ALA A 53 -18.08 -10.35 16.46
N GLN A 54 -17.21 -11.38 16.49
CA GLN A 54 -17.55 -12.75 16.85
C GLN A 54 -17.47 -13.01 18.37
N GLY A 55 -17.01 -12.04 19.16
CA GLY A 55 -16.85 -12.12 20.61
C GLY A 55 -15.61 -12.90 21.04
N ASN A 56 -14.55 -12.93 20.22
CA ASN A 56 -13.30 -13.64 20.49
C ASN A 56 -12.16 -12.67 20.85
N GLU A 57 -12.23 -12.06 22.04
CA GLU A 57 -11.22 -11.10 22.56
C GLU A 57 -9.78 -11.65 22.51
N ALA A 58 -9.56 -12.92 22.88
CA ALA A 58 -8.20 -13.47 22.87
C ALA A 58 -7.58 -13.57 21.47
N GLN A 59 -8.42 -13.63 20.42
CA GLN A 59 -7.95 -13.61 19.04
C GLN A 59 -7.79 -12.18 18.52
N GLU A 60 -8.69 -11.26 18.90
CA GLU A 60 -8.55 -9.84 18.60
C GLU A 60 -7.25 -9.29 19.20
N GLU A 61 -7.02 -9.44 20.51
CA GLU A 61 -5.77 -9.00 21.17
C GLU A 61 -4.49 -9.58 20.51
N ALA A 62 -4.57 -10.81 19.97
CA ALA A 62 -3.43 -11.44 19.31
C ALA A 62 -3.17 -10.89 17.91
N LEU A 63 -4.25 -10.55 17.18
CA LEU A 63 -4.17 -9.96 15.84
C LEU A 63 -3.77 -8.49 15.92
N ASP A 64 -4.29 -7.74 16.89
CA ASP A 64 -3.89 -6.36 17.17
C ASP A 64 -2.39 -6.28 17.49
N ALA A 65 -1.89 -7.16 18.38
CA ALA A 65 -0.46 -7.20 18.69
C ALA A 65 0.42 -7.58 17.47
N GLU A 66 -0.13 -8.33 16.51
CA GLU A 66 0.56 -8.64 15.25
C GLU A 66 0.53 -7.44 14.28
N ALA A 67 -0.59 -6.72 14.21
CA ALA A 67 -0.75 -5.48 13.45
C ALA A 67 0.21 -4.40 13.95
N ASP A 68 0.26 -4.16 15.27
CA ASP A 68 1.22 -3.24 15.92
C ASP A 68 2.67 -3.58 15.53
N ALA A 69 3.03 -4.87 15.59
CA ALA A 69 4.37 -5.31 15.22
C ALA A 69 4.66 -5.16 13.71
N MET A 70 3.63 -5.24 12.87
CA MET A 70 3.73 -4.98 11.43
C MET A 70 3.97 -3.50 11.16
N GLY A 71 3.20 -2.61 11.80
CA GLY A 71 3.36 -1.15 11.71
C GLY A 71 4.75 -0.71 12.16
N GLU A 72 5.21 -1.14 13.35
CA GLU A 72 6.55 -0.84 13.84
C GLU A 72 7.68 -1.35 12.91
N ALA A 73 7.44 -2.47 12.20
CA ALA A 73 8.39 -2.99 11.22
C ALA A 73 8.38 -2.18 9.91
N GLY A 74 7.22 -1.63 9.54
CA GLY A 74 7.05 -0.68 8.44
C GLY A 74 7.82 0.61 8.70
N ASP A 75 7.62 1.23 9.86
CA ASP A 75 8.34 2.44 10.29
C ASP A 75 9.87 2.23 10.23
N GLN A 76 10.36 1.10 10.74
CA GLN A 76 11.78 0.78 10.71
C GLN A 76 12.31 0.58 9.28
N ALA A 77 11.47 0.07 8.38
CA ALA A 77 11.86 -0.14 6.99
C ALA A 77 11.86 1.19 6.21
N GLU A 78 10.89 2.07 6.46
CA GLU A 78 10.86 3.44 5.94
C GLU A 78 12.08 4.24 6.42
N ASP A 79 12.35 4.24 7.74
CA ASP A 79 13.54 4.87 8.34
C ASP A 79 14.84 4.39 7.70
N ALA A 80 14.91 3.10 7.34
CA ALA A 80 16.09 2.53 6.69
C ALA A 80 16.25 3.00 5.24
N VAL A 81 15.16 3.29 4.54
CA VAL A 81 15.18 3.90 3.20
C VAL A 81 15.61 5.35 3.30
N ASP A 82 15.06 6.12 4.26
CA ASP A 82 15.44 7.52 4.46
C ASP A 82 16.93 7.64 4.85
N ALA A 83 17.40 6.81 5.78
CA ALA A 83 18.79 6.84 6.26
C ALA A 83 19.83 6.32 5.24
N ALA A 84 19.41 5.60 4.19
CA ALA A 84 20.31 5.07 3.17
C ALA A 84 20.65 6.06 2.04
N ASN A 85 20.01 7.23 2.02
CA ASN A 85 20.15 8.25 0.97
C ASN A 85 20.77 9.57 1.49
#